data_AF-A0A3N5EZW7-F1
#
_entry.id   AF-A0A3N5EZW7-F1
#
_cell.length_a   1.000
_cell.length_b   1.000
_cell.length_c   1.000
_cell.angle_alpha   90.00
_cell.angle_beta   90.00
_cell.angle_gamma   90.00
#
_symmetry.space_group_name_H-M   'P 1'
#
loop_
_entity.id
_entity.type
_entity.pdbx_description
1 polymer ?
#
loop_
_entity_poly.entity_id
_entity_poly.type
_entity_poly.pdbx_seq_one_letter_code
_entity_poly.pdbx_strand_id
1 'polypeptide(L)'
;MAIASQSVIGERQARSLEPQLATPVEVSELLAGKTIAAALPAVVATWAVWIGYGLINAAIADPRLLRMVFSPQWIVAMATLVPLICVLSVLLGVIVSSRVGDPRTAQQFGAFVVLPIIAIAVAQFLGGQATFTMSQVLVGDLVVVGLIGALLILGSWAFDREEILTRLG
;
A
#
# COMPACT_ATOMS: atom_id res chain seq x y z
N MET A 1 -6.00 4.79 -1.18
CA MET A 1 -5.46 6.09 -0.71
C MET A 1 -6.55 7.12 -0.40
N ALA A 2 -7.45 7.46 -1.34
CA ALA A 2 -8.47 8.50 -1.11
C ALA A 2 -9.39 8.23 0.10
N ILE A 3 -9.83 6.99 0.31
CA ILE A 3 -10.69 6.61 1.45
C ILE A 3 -9.92 6.69 2.77
N ALA A 4 -8.66 6.26 2.78
CA ALA A 4 -7.79 6.30 3.96
C ALA A 4 -7.43 7.73 4.37
N SER A 5 -7.12 8.60 3.41
CA SER A 5 -6.81 10.01 3.69
C SER A 5 -8.04 10.75 4.22
N GLN A 6 -9.24 10.48 3.68
CA GLN A 6 -10.48 11.07 4.19
C GLN A 6 -10.87 10.54 5.58
N SER A 7 -10.63 9.26 5.88
CA SER A 7 -10.89 8.70 7.23
C SER A 7 -9.97 9.30 8.29
N VAL A 8 -8.67 9.44 7.99
CA VAL A 8 -7.69 10.03 8.94
C VAL A 8 -7.92 11.53 9.15
N ILE A 9 -8.30 12.25 8.09
CA ILE A 9 -8.59 13.69 8.18
C ILE A 9 -9.95 13.93 8.85
N GLY A 10 -10.95 13.09 8.60
CA GLY A 10 -12.25 13.14 9.26
C GLY A 10 -12.16 12.92 10.77
N GLU A 11 -11.30 11.99 11.22
CA GLU A 11 -11.07 11.77 12.66
C GLU A 11 -10.30 12.90 13.34
N ARG A 12 -9.36 13.56 12.64
CA ARG A 12 -8.72 14.78 13.14
C ARG A 12 -9.70 15.95 13.26
N GLN A 13 -10.65 16.08 12.33
CA GLN A 13 -11.69 17.13 12.37
C GLN A 13 -12.75 16.91 13.46
N ALA A 14 -12.95 15.68 13.91
CA ALA A 14 -13.97 15.31 14.89
C ALA A 14 -13.54 15.44 16.37
N ARG A 15 -12.31 15.90 16.68
CA ARG A 15 -11.75 15.95 18.07
C ARG A 15 -11.95 14.65 18.88
N SER A 16 -11.86 13.49 18.24
CA SER A 16 -12.08 12.18 18.89
C SER A 16 -10.79 11.53 19.42
N LEU A 17 -9.71 12.29 19.61
CA LEU A 17 -8.42 11.77 20.10
C LEU A 17 -8.32 11.71 21.63
N GLU A 18 -9.25 12.32 22.38
CA GLU A 18 -9.26 12.31 23.85
C GLU A 18 -9.74 10.98 24.46
N PRO A 19 -10.75 10.26 23.91
CA PRO A 19 -11.24 9.02 24.54
C PRO A 19 -10.41 7.76 24.24
N GLN A 20 -9.56 7.76 23.21
CA GLN A 20 -8.77 6.56 22.81
C GLN A 20 -7.39 6.46 23.48
N LEU A 21 -6.94 7.52 24.16
CA LEU A 21 -5.74 7.50 25.01
C LEU A 21 -5.98 6.83 26.38
N ALA A 22 -7.21 6.37 26.66
CA ALA A 22 -7.62 5.78 27.94
C ALA A 22 -7.66 4.23 27.95
N THR A 23 -7.23 3.56 26.87
CA THR A 23 -7.16 2.09 26.82
C THR A 23 -5.73 1.59 26.66
N PRO A 24 -5.28 0.60 27.45
CA PRO A 24 -3.92 0.09 27.43
C PRO A 24 -3.74 -0.91 26.27
N VAL A 25 -3.78 -0.41 25.03
CA VAL A 25 -3.50 -1.19 23.82
C VAL A 25 -2.51 -0.37 22.99
N GLU A 26 -1.45 -1.02 22.49
CA GLU A 26 -0.33 -0.36 21.81
C GLU A 26 -0.81 0.33 20.51
N VAL A 27 -0.56 1.64 20.39
CA VAL A 27 -1.04 2.51 19.30
C VAL A 27 -0.62 2.00 17.90
N SER A 28 0.49 1.27 17.83
CA SER A 28 1.05 0.62 16.64
C SER A 28 0.16 -0.51 16.08
N GLU A 29 -0.42 -1.35 16.94
CA GLU A 29 -1.29 -2.47 16.52
C GLU A 29 -2.66 -1.98 16.04
N LEU A 30 -3.21 -0.95 16.69
CA LEU A 30 -4.48 -0.34 16.29
C LEU A 30 -4.35 0.38 14.93
N LEU A 31 -3.24 1.09 14.71
CA LEU A 31 -2.90 1.71 13.42
C LEU A 31 -2.64 0.66 12.33
N ALA A 32 -1.95 -0.43 12.63
CA ALA A 32 -1.73 -1.52 11.69
C ALA A 32 -3.06 -2.17 11.26
N GLY A 33 -3.94 -2.49 12.21
CA GLY A 33 -5.27 -3.06 11.94
C GLY A 33 -6.15 -2.13 11.09
N LYS A 34 -6.13 -0.83 11.38
CA LYS A 34 -6.89 0.18 10.61
C LYS A 34 -6.32 0.41 9.22
N THR A 35 -4.99 0.35 9.07
CA THR A 35 -4.30 0.43 7.79
C THR A 35 -4.63 -0.76 6.89
N ILE A 36 -4.67 -1.97 7.46
CA ILE A 36 -5.08 -3.19 6.75
C ILE A 36 -6.56 -3.09 6.34
N ALA A 37 -7.44 -2.64 7.24
CA ALA A 37 -8.86 -2.42 6.92
C ALA A 37 -9.07 -1.36 5.82
N ALA A 38 -8.25 -0.30 5.81
CA ALA A 38 -8.30 0.74 4.78
C ALA A 38 -7.62 0.34 3.45
N ALA A 39 -6.73 -0.65 3.47
CA ALA A 39 -6.12 -1.23 2.28
C ALA A 39 -7.05 -2.24 1.58
N LEU A 40 -7.96 -2.88 2.33
CA LEU A 40 -8.85 -3.91 1.81
C LEU A 40 -9.67 -3.47 0.58
N PRO A 41 -10.31 -2.28 0.53
CA PRO A 41 -11.06 -1.86 -0.65
C PRO A 41 -10.15 -1.71 -1.88
N ALA A 42 -8.89 -1.31 -1.69
CA ALA A 42 -7.93 -1.20 -2.79
C ALA A 42 -7.54 -2.58 -3.33
N VAL A 43 -7.26 -3.54 -2.44
CA VAL A 43 -6.93 -4.93 -2.81
C VAL A 43 -8.07 -5.57 -3.58
N VAL A 44 -9.30 -5.48 -3.05
CA VAL A 44 -10.50 -6.06 -3.69
C VAL A 44 -10.75 -5.42 -5.06
N ALA A 45 -10.59 -4.10 -5.19
CA ALA A 45 -10.72 -3.43 -6.47
C ALA A 45 -9.66 -3.92 -7.48
N THR A 46 -8.41 -4.09 -7.06
CA THR A 46 -7.35 -4.62 -7.93
C THR A 46 -7.65 -6.05 -8.38
N TRP A 47 -8.10 -6.92 -7.50
CA TRP A 47 -8.48 -8.29 -7.86
C TRP A 47 -9.70 -8.32 -8.80
N ALA A 48 -10.71 -7.48 -8.56
CA ALA A 48 -11.87 -7.37 -9.44
C ALA A 48 -11.46 -6.95 -10.86
N VAL A 49 -10.56 -5.96 -10.97
CA VAL A 49 -10.02 -5.52 -12.27
C VAL A 49 -9.20 -6.63 -12.94
N TRP A 50 -8.36 -7.35 -12.19
CA TRP A 50 -7.57 -8.45 -12.73
C TRP A 50 -8.43 -9.60 -13.25
N ILE A 51 -9.46 -10.01 -12.49
CA ILE A 51 -10.42 -11.03 -12.91
C ILE A 51 -11.21 -10.54 -14.14
N GLY A 52 -11.72 -9.31 -14.11
CA GLY A 52 -12.45 -8.71 -15.23
C GLY A 52 -11.60 -8.63 -16.50
N TYR A 53 -10.34 -8.22 -16.38
CA TYR A 53 -9.37 -8.23 -17.48
C TYR A 53 -9.16 -9.63 -18.04
N GLY A 54 -9.01 -10.63 -17.17
CA GLY A 54 -8.93 -12.03 -17.57
C GLY A 54 -10.17 -12.51 -18.34
N LEU A 55 -11.38 -12.20 -17.86
CA LEU A 55 -12.63 -12.58 -18.51
C LEU A 55 -12.80 -11.93 -19.90
N ILE A 56 -12.46 -10.65 -20.04
CA ILE A 56 -12.53 -9.96 -21.34
C ILE A 56 -11.56 -10.59 -22.33
N ASN A 57 -10.33 -10.85 -21.90
CA ASN A 57 -9.34 -11.52 -22.75
C ASN A 57 -9.73 -12.95 -23.09
N ALA A 58 -10.50 -13.63 -22.22
CA ALA A 58 -10.99 -14.98 -22.52
C ALA A 58 -11.98 -14.99 -23.70
N ALA A 59 -12.71 -13.88 -23.88
CA ALA A 59 -13.69 -13.76 -24.95
C ALA A 59 -13.09 -13.26 -26.29
N ILE A 60 -11.99 -12.49 -26.25
CA ILE A 60 -11.52 -11.72 -27.41
C ILE A 60 -10.07 -12.06 -27.81
N ALA A 61 -9.24 -12.57 -26.90
CA ALA A 61 -7.81 -12.75 -27.12
C ALA A 61 -7.39 -14.23 -27.29
N ASP A 62 -6.15 -14.43 -27.74
CA ASP A 62 -5.54 -15.77 -27.84
C ASP A 62 -5.46 -16.44 -26.45
N PRO A 63 -5.85 -17.73 -26.32
CA PRO A 63 -5.72 -18.49 -25.08
C PRO A 63 -4.34 -18.47 -24.43
N ARG A 64 -3.27 -18.22 -25.19
CA ARG A 64 -1.90 -18.02 -24.66
C ARG A 64 -1.82 -16.83 -23.72
N LEU A 65 -2.57 -15.76 -24.00
CA LEU A 65 -2.62 -14.58 -23.16
C LEU A 65 -3.24 -14.90 -21.80
N LEU A 66 -4.31 -15.70 -21.78
CA LEU A 66 -4.95 -16.15 -20.54
C LEU A 66 -3.98 -16.95 -19.66
N ARG A 67 -3.19 -17.84 -20.26
CA ARG A 67 -2.17 -18.61 -19.53
C ARG A 67 -1.10 -17.72 -18.92
N MET A 68 -0.77 -16.60 -19.56
CA MET A 68 0.14 -15.61 -18.99
C MET A 68 -0.50 -14.83 -17.84
N VAL A 69 -1.74 -14.35 -18.03
CA VAL A 69 -2.49 -13.55 -17.03
C VAL A 69 -2.79 -14.35 -15.76
N PHE A 70 -3.17 -15.62 -15.91
CA PHE A 70 -3.44 -16.55 -14.81
C PHE A 70 -2.29 -17.52 -14.55
N SER A 71 -1.06 -17.10 -14.85
CA SER A 71 0.12 -17.90 -14.54
C SER A 71 0.34 -18.00 -13.02
N PRO A 72 0.97 -19.07 -12.52
CA PRO A 72 1.18 -19.28 -11.08
C PRO A 72 1.90 -18.10 -10.41
N GLN A 73 2.91 -17.51 -11.07
CA GLN A 73 3.60 -16.33 -10.54
C GLN A 73 2.69 -15.11 -10.37
N TRP A 74 1.75 -14.89 -11.29
CA TRP A 74 0.82 -13.76 -11.23
C TRP A 74 -0.24 -13.97 -10.16
N ILE A 75 -0.71 -15.21 -9.99
CA ILE A 75 -1.63 -15.57 -8.90
C ILE A 75 -0.96 -15.31 -7.54
N VAL A 76 0.29 -15.76 -7.37
CA VAL A 76 1.04 -15.50 -6.13
C VAL A 76 1.24 -14.00 -5.92
N ALA A 77 1.70 -13.26 -6.92
CA ALA A 77 1.88 -11.81 -6.82
C ALA A 77 0.57 -11.06 -6.49
N MET A 78 -0.56 -11.48 -7.06
CA MET A 78 -1.87 -10.94 -6.73
C MET A 78 -2.28 -11.26 -5.29
N ALA A 79 -1.97 -12.47 -4.81
CA ALA A 79 -2.31 -12.90 -3.46
C ALA A 79 -1.40 -12.29 -2.37
N THR A 80 -0.13 -12.00 -2.67
CA THR A 80 0.87 -11.52 -1.68
C THR A 80 1.29 -10.08 -1.94
N LEU A 81 1.96 -9.85 -3.08
CA LEU A 81 2.61 -8.59 -3.41
C LEU A 81 1.62 -7.43 -3.51
N VAL A 82 0.43 -7.66 -4.10
CA VAL A 82 -0.62 -6.63 -4.22
C VAL A 82 -1.12 -6.15 -2.86
N PRO A 83 -1.58 -7.03 -1.94
CA PRO A 83 -1.90 -6.62 -0.56
C PRO A 83 -0.78 -5.84 0.12
N LEU A 84 0.47 -6.30 -0.01
CA LEU A 84 1.63 -5.63 0.58
C LEU A 84 1.82 -4.21 0.03
N ILE A 85 1.73 -4.01 -1.30
CA ILE A 85 1.83 -2.69 -1.92
C ILE A 85 0.67 -1.79 -1.51
N CYS A 86 -0.55 -2.33 -1.39
CA CYS A 86 -1.70 -1.58 -0.91
C CYS A 86 -1.49 -1.08 0.52
N VAL A 87 -1.01 -1.94 1.42
CA VAL A 87 -0.68 -1.57 2.81
C VAL A 87 0.43 -0.53 2.84
N LEU A 88 1.53 -0.74 2.11
CA LEU A 88 2.63 0.21 2.00
C LEU A 88 2.14 1.59 1.55
N SER A 89 1.29 1.63 0.53
CA SER A 89 0.71 2.86 0.00
C SER A 89 -0.14 3.56 1.05
N VAL A 90 -1.03 2.85 1.75
CA VAL A 90 -1.84 3.47 2.81
C VAL A 90 -0.94 4.00 3.93
N LEU A 91 0.04 3.23 4.39
CA LEU A 91 0.97 3.64 5.45
C LEU A 91 1.72 4.92 5.08
N LEU A 92 2.27 5.00 3.86
CA LEU A 92 2.92 6.20 3.36
C LEU A 92 1.96 7.39 3.29
N GLY A 93 0.73 7.18 2.81
CA GLY A 93 -0.29 8.23 2.78
C GLY A 93 -0.60 8.78 4.17
N VAL A 94 -0.66 7.92 5.19
CA VAL A 94 -0.87 8.33 6.58
C VAL A 94 0.30 9.16 7.11
N ILE A 95 1.54 8.67 6.94
CA ILE A 95 2.76 9.36 7.40
C ILE A 95 2.95 10.71 6.68
N VAL A 96 2.66 10.80 5.40
CA VAL A 96 2.78 12.05 4.65
C VAL A 96 1.66 13.03 5.02
N SER A 97 0.41 12.54 5.13
CA SER A 97 -0.71 13.41 5.50
C SER A 97 -0.59 13.95 6.92
N SER A 98 0.05 13.21 7.83
CA SER A 98 0.33 13.71 9.18
C SER A 98 1.26 14.92 9.19
N ARG A 99 2.21 15.00 8.23
CA ARG A 99 3.21 16.07 8.11
C ARG A 99 2.78 17.27 7.28
N VAL A 100 1.98 17.07 6.22
CA VAL A 100 1.71 18.14 5.24
C VAL A 100 0.32 18.76 5.40
N GLY A 101 -0.59 18.17 6.18
CA GLY A 101 -1.92 18.75 6.46
C GLY A 101 -2.88 18.83 5.26
N ASP A 102 -2.40 18.67 4.01
CA ASP A 102 -3.20 18.68 2.79
C ASP A 102 -3.38 17.26 2.20
N PRO A 103 -4.62 16.75 2.09
CA PRO A 103 -4.93 15.45 1.48
C PRO A 103 -4.44 15.31 0.04
N ARG A 104 -4.30 16.41 -0.72
CA ARG A 104 -3.85 16.36 -2.12
C ARG A 104 -2.39 15.94 -2.23
N THR A 105 -1.56 16.36 -1.29
CA THR A 105 -0.15 15.96 -1.25
C THR A 105 -0.04 14.46 -1.02
N ALA A 106 -0.81 13.89 -0.09
CA ALA A 106 -0.81 12.44 0.15
C ALA A 106 -1.16 11.62 -1.11
N GLN A 107 -2.02 12.15 -1.98
CA GLN A 107 -2.36 11.50 -3.25
C GLN A 107 -1.22 11.54 -4.27
N GLN A 108 -0.47 12.66 -4.34
CA GLN A 108 0.72 12.78 -5.21
C GLN A 108 1.85 11.83 -4.82
N PHE A 109 2.01 11.56 -3.51
CA PHE A 109 3.00 10.58 -3.03
C PHE A 109 2.61 9.13 -3.40
N GLY A 110 1.35 8.83 -3.66
CA GLY A 110 0.93 7.54 -4.20
C GLY A 110 1.62 7.21 -5.53
N ALA A 111 1.80 8.21 -6.40
CA ALA A 111 2.52 8.03 -7.67
C ALA A 111 4.00 7.66 -7.45
N PHE A 112 4.64 8.20 -6.41
CA PHE A 112 6.03 7.88 -6.07
C PHE A 112 6.23 6.42 -5.69
N VAL A 113 5.22 5.75 -5.13
CA VAL A 113 5.28 4.31 -4.79
C VAL A 113 5.14 3.45 -6.03
N VAL A 114 4.26 3.86 -6.95
CA VAL A 114 3.93 3.09 -8.15
C VAL A 114 5.02 3.22 -9.22
N LEU A 115 5.67 4.38 -9.32
CA LEU A 115 6.67 4.67 -10.35
C LEU A 115 7.84 3.67 -10.39
N PRO A 116 8.51 3.33 -9.27
CA PRO A 116 9.59 2.34 -9.26
C PRO A 116 9.12 0.96 -9.75
N ILE A 117 7.89 0.57 -9.39
CA ILE A 117 7.31 -0.72 -9.79
C ILE A 117 7.11 -0.76 -11.31
N ILE A 118 6.56 0.33 -11.87
CA ILE A 118 6.41 0.47 -13.33
C ILE A 118 7.77 0.48 -14.01
N ALA A 119 8.76 1.20 -13.47
CA ALA A 119 10.10 1.25 -14.05
C ALA A 119 10.75 -0.14 -14.14
N ILE A 120 10.63 -0.95 -13.08
CA ILE A 120 11.10 -2.34 -13.07
C ILE A 120 10.35 -3.18 -14.11
N ALA A 121 9.02 -3.05 -14.18
CA ALA A 121 8.22 -3.78 -15.16
C ALA A 121 8.60 -3.44 -16.62
N VAL A 122 8.83 -2.15 -16.90
CA VAL A 122 9.29 -1.69 -18.22
C VAL A 122 10.69 -2.21 -18.52
N ALA A 123 11.61 -2.13 -17.57
CA ALA A 123 12.97 -2.64 -17.74
C ALA A 123 13.00 -4.15 -18.01
N GLN A 124 12.16 -4.93 -17.31
CA GLN A 124 11.98 -6.36 -17.55
C GLN A 124 11.47 -6.65 -18.96
N PHE A 125 10.46 -5.91 -19.39
CA PHE A 125 9.89 -6.06 -20.72
C PHE A 125 10.91 -5.74 -21.83
N LEU A 126 11.66 -4.65 -21.68
CA LEU A 126 12.75 -4.29 -22.59
C LEU A 126 13.90 -5.32 -22.58
N GLY A 127 14.11 -6.01 -21.46
CA GLY A 127 15.05 -7.12 -21.32
C GLY A 127 14.59 -8.44 -21.96
N GLY A 128 13.45 -8.46 -22.65
CA GLY A 128 12.92 -9.64 -23.34
C GLY A 128 12.11 -10.59 -22.46
N GLN A 129 11.80 -10.20 -21.22
CA GLN A 129 10.94 -10.98 -20.32
C GLN A 129 9.51 -10.45 -20.36
N ALA A 130 8.57 -11.28 -20.83
CA ALA A 130 7.15 -10.93 -20.90
C ALA A 130 6.43 -11.04 -19.53
N THR A 131 7.03 -11.70 -18.55
CA THR A 131 6.43 -12.00 -17.23
C THR A 131 7.50 -12.05 -16.16
N PHE A 132 7.11 -11.76 -14.91
CA PHE A 132 7.96 -11.98 -13.75
C PHE A 132 8.22 -13.48 -13.51
N THR A 133 9.37 -13.79 -12.93
CA THR A 133 9.69 -15.12 -12.40
C THR A 133 9.22 -15.23 -10.95
N MET A 134 8.92 -16.45 -10.48
CA MET A 134 8.52 -16.67 -9.07
C MET A 134 9.54 -16.11 -8.06
N SER A 135 10.84 -16.26 -8.33
CA SER A 135 11.90 -15.68 -7.50
C SER A 135 11.81 -14.15 -7.40
N GLN A 136 11.47 -13.47 -8.48
CA GLN A 136 11.32 -12.02 -8.50
C GLN A 136 10.11 -11.56 -7.68
N VAL A 137 9.01 -12.32 -7.72
CA VAL A 137 7.84 -12.05 -6.88
C VAL A 137 8.19 -12.17 -5.40
N LEU A 138 8.84 -13.26 -5.00
CA LEU A 138 9.23 -13.49 -3.60
C LEU A 138 10.25 -12.46 -3.09
N VAL A 139 11.22 -12.07 -3.94
CA VAL A 139 12.15 -10.98 -3.61
C VAL A 139 11.38 -9.66 -3.46
N GLY A 140 10.43 -9.38 -4.35
CA GLY A 140 9.53 -8.24 -4.24
C GLY A 140 8.77 -8.22 -2.91
N ASP A 141 8.19 -9.35 -2.51
CA ASP A 141 7.48 -9.49 -1.24
C ASP A 141 8.39 -9.15 -0.05
N LEU A 142 9.60 -9.71 -0.01
CA LEU A 142 10.59 -9.43 1.03
C LEU A 142 10.97 -7.94 1.09
N VAL A 143 11.19 -7.32 -0.07
CA VAL A 143 11.52 -5.89 -0.17
C VAL A 143 10.37 -5.04 0.37
N VAL A 144 9.12 -5.32 -0.03
CA VAL A 144 7.97 -4.54 0.41
C VAL A 144 7.71 -4.72 1.91
N VAL A 145 7.81 -5.95 2.44
CA VAL A 145 7.72 -6.21 3.88
C VAL A 145 8.79 -5.43 4.64
N GLY A 146 10.03 -5.44 4.16
CA GLY A 146 11.13 -4.67 4.74
C GLY A 146 10.86 -3.15 4.73
N LEU A 147 10.31 -2.62 3.65
CA LEU A 147 9.92 -1.21 3.55
C LEU A 147 8.78 -0.85 4.53
N ILE A 148 7.77 -1.71 4.68
CA ILE A 148 6.69 -1.52 5.66
C ILE A 148 7.29 -1.47 7.06
N GLY A 149 8.14 -2.43 7.42
CA GLY A 149 8.82 -2.47 8.72
C GLY A 149 9.65 -1.22 8.98
N ALA A 150 10.46 -0.79 8.00
CA ALA A 150 11.26 0.42 8.09
C ALA A 150 10.40 1.68 8.28
N LEU A 151 9.29 1.80 7.56
CA LEU A 151 8.36 2.93 7.68
C LEU A 151 7.67 2.98 9.03
N LEU A 152 7.32 1.83 9.62
CA LEU A 152 6.74 1.78 10.96
C LEU A 152 7.73 2.26 12.02
N ILE A 153 8.99 1.81 11.94
CA ILE A 153 10.07 2.23 12.87
C ILE A 153 10.40 3.72 12.70
N LEU A 154 10.54 4.19 11.46
CA LEU A 154 10.81 5.62 11.19
C LEU A 154 9.63 6.51 11.57
N GLY A 155 8.40 6.00 11.40
CA GLY A 155 7.18 6.65 11.83
C GLY A 155 7.17 6.87 13.34
N SER A 156 7.36 5.81 14.13
CA SER A 156 7.35 5.93 15.60
C SER A 156 8.43 6.88 16.09
N TRP A 157 9.65 6.78 15.57
CA TRP A 157 10.75 7.68 15.96
C TRP A 157 10.49 9.15 15.62
N ALA A 158 9.84 9.43 14.49
CA ALA A 158 9.50 10.80 14.11
C ALA A 158 8.38 11.39 14.99
N PHE A 159 7.38 10.59 15.37
CA PHE A 159 6.28 11.03 16.23
C PHE A 159 6.72 11.27 17.68
N ASP A 160 7.54 10.40 18.26
CA ASP A 160 8.05 10.56 19.64
C ASP A 160 8.87 11.86 19.82
N ARG A 161 9.51 12.36 18.75
CA ARG A 161 10.33 13.58 18.78
C ARG A 161 9.50 14.86 18.81
N GLU A 162 8.33 14.88 18.17
CA GLU A 162 7.48 16.08 18.07
C GLU A 162 6.67 16.32 19.36
N GLU A 163 6.33 15.26 20.10
CA GLU A 163 5.59 15.37 21.35
C GLU A 163 6.45 15.84 22.54
N ILE A 164 7.75 15.55 22.53
CA ILE A 164 8.68 15.99 23.58
C ILE A 164 8.98 17.50 23.48
N LEU A 165 9.08 18.06 22.27
CA LEU A 165 9.47 19.46 22.07
C LEU A 165 8.33 20.46 22.27
N THR A 166 7.07 20.04 22.18
CA THR A 166 5.90 20.91 22.39
C THR A 166 5.46 20.99 23.86
N ARG A 167 5.88 20.05 24.71
CA ARG A 167 5.63 20.12 26.17
C ARG A 167 6.67 20.92 26.96
N LEU A 168 7.75 21.37 26.32
CA LEU A 168 8.83 22.15 26.93
C LEU A 168 8.91 23.61 26.41
N GLY A 169 7.93 24.05 25.62
CA GLY A 169 7.83 25.42 25.09
C GLY A 169 6.72 26.23 25.73
#